data_AF-A0A1U7TEM6-F1
#
_entry.id   AF-A0A1U7TEM6-F1
#
_cell.length_a   1.000
_cell.length_b   1.000
_cell.length_c   1.000
_cell.angle_alpha   90.00
_cell.angle_beta   90.00
_cell.angle_gamma   90.00
#
_symmetry.space_group_name_H-M   'P 1'
#
loop_
_entity.id
_entity.type
_entity.pdbx_description
1 polymer ?
#
loop_
_entity_poly.entity_id
_entity_poly.type
_entity_poly.pdbx_seq_one_letter_code
_entity_poly.pdbx_strand_id
1 'polypeptide(L)'
;CENCVDLLFVRGAGNCPECGTPLRKSNFRVQLFEDPTVDKEVEIRKKVLKIYNKREEDFPSLREYNDFLEEVEEIVFNLTNNVDLDNTKKKMEIYQKENKDVIQKNKLKL
;
A
#
# COMPACT_ATOMS: atom_id res chain seq x y z
N CYS A 1 4.90 20.19 5.74
CA CYS A 1 4.46 20.84 6.99
C CYS A 1 3.04 21.40 6.81
N GLU A 2 2.20 21.44 7.85
CA GLU A 2 0.81 21.94 7.73
C GLU A 2 0.74 23.38 7.25
N ASN A 3 1.54 24.28 7.84
CA ASN A 3 1.64 25.68 7.41
C ASN A 3 2.00 25.84 5.92
N CYS A 4 2.84 24.93 5.39
CA CYS A 4 3.25 24.93 3.99
C CYS A 4 2.05 24.62 3.08
N VAL A 5 1.21 23.66 3.47
CA VAL A 5 0.01 23.27 2.72
C VAL A 5 -1.05 24.37 2.80
N ASP A 6 -1.22 24.99 3.96
CA ASP A 6 -2.17 26.08 4.15
C ASP A 6 -1.82 27.32 3.32
N LEU A 7 -0.53 27.65 3.22
CA LEU A 7 -0.04 28.77 2.40
C LEU A 7 -0.06 28.48 0.89
N LEU A 8 0.31 27.27 0.46
CA LEU A 8 0.39 26.94 -0.97
C LEU A 8 -0.97 26.59 -1.59
N PHE A 9 -1.92 26.09 -0.80
CA PHE A 9 -3.21 25.59 -1.26
C PHE A 9 -4.39 26.33 -0.62
N VAL A 10 -4.27 27.65 -0.44
CA VAL A 10 -5.31 28.53 0.15
C VAL A 10 -6.67 28.38 -0.54
N ARG A 11 -6.67 28.22 -1.88
CA ARG A 11 -7.88 27.99 -2.68
C ARG A 11 -8.32 26.52 -2.76
N GLY A 12 -7.73 25.65 -1.94
CA GLY A 12 -8.03 24.22 -1.86
C GLY A 12 -7.38 23.35 -2.94
N ALA A 13 -6.77 23.94 -3.98
CA ALA A 13 -6.04 23.25 -5.03
C ALA A 13 -4.94 24.14 -5.63
N GLY A 14 -3.89 23.52 -6.16
CA GLY A 14 -2.71 24.19 -6.72
C GLY A 14 -1.77 23.18 -7.37
N ASN A 15 -0.68 23.65 -7.97
CA ASN A 15 0.32 22.76 -8.58
C ASN A 15 1.50 22.55 -7.63
N CYS A 16 2.08 21.34 -7.64
CA CYS A 16 3.32 21.06 -6.96
C CYS A 16 4.42 22.03 -7.46
N PRO A 17 5.12 22.76 -6.58
CA PRO A 17 6.13 23.73 -6.98
C PRO A 17 7.37 23.11 -7.64
N GLU A 18 7.63 21.82 -7.42
CA GLU A 18 8.79 21.13 -8.00
C GLU A 18 8.50 20.45 -9.33
N CYS A 19 7.37 19.75 -9.44
CA CYS A 19 7.05 18.91 -10.62
C CYS A 19 5.80 19.33 -11.38
N GLY A 20 5.09 20.38 -10.94
CA GLY A 20 3.90 20.90 -11.63
C GLY A 20 2.64 20.03 -11.55
N THR A 21 2.69 18.90 -10.83
CA THR A 21 1.54 18.00 -10.69
C THR A 21 0.37 18.72 -10.00
N PRO A 22 -0.87 18.66 -10.54
CA PRO A 22 -2.03 19.27 -9.90
C PRO A 22 -2.38 18.51 -8.61
N LEU A 23 -2.32 19.21 -7.48
CA LEU A 23 -2.58 18.69 -6.14
C LEU A 23 -3.78 19.40 -5.50
N ARG A 24 -4.57 18.65 -4.74
CA ARG A 24 -5.66 19.18 -3.92
C ARG A 24 -5.25 19.15 -2.44
N LYS A 25 -5.73 20.11 -1.66
CA LYS A 25 -5.49 20.15 -0.21
C LYS A 25 -5.92 18.83 0.47
N SER A 26 -7.01 18.23 0.01
CA SER A 26 -7.50 16.92 0.48
C SER A 26 -6.57 15.73 0.21
N ASN A 27 -5.60 15.88 -0.69
CA ASN A 27 -4.65 14.83 -1.03
C ASN A 27 -3.45 14.82 -0.08
N PHE A 28 -3.23 15.93 0.65
CA PHE A 28 -2.19 15.99 1.67
C PHE A 28 -2.65 15.20 2.90
N ARG A 29 -1.76 14.35 3.39
CA ARG A 29 -1.97 13.57 4.61
C ARG A 29 -1.04 14.09 5.69
N VAL A 30 -1.48 13.95 6.93
CA VAL A 30 -0.61 14.17 8.08
C VAL A 30 0.51 13.14 7.98
N GLN A 31 1.73 13.62 7.87
CA GLN A 31 2.92 12.80 7.86
C GLN A 31 3.11 12.24 9.28
N LEU A 32 3.10 10.91 9.42
CA LEU A 32 3.21 10.27 10.73
C LEU A 32 4.67 9.98 11.09
N PHE A 33 5.53 9.80 10.08
CA PHE A 33 6.94 9.51 10.24
C PHE A 33 7.80 10.60 9.59
N GLU A 34 8.98 10.87 10.14
CA GLU A 34 9.89 11.87 9.56
C GLU A 34 10.34 11.48 8.14
N ASP A 35 10.45 10.18 7.87
CA ASP A 35 10.81 9.64 6.57
C ASP A 35 9.56 9.39 5.70
N PRO A 36 9.39 10.12 4.58
CA PRO A 36 8.25 9.92 3.67
C PRO A 36 8.24 8.54 2.99
N THR A 37 9.40 7.87 2.92
CA THR A 37 9.53 6.52 2.36
C THR A 37 8.89 5.49 3.28
N VAL A 38 9.04 5.65 4.60
CA VAL A 38 8.39 4.81 5.61
C VAL A 38 6.87 5.02 5.58
N ASP A 39 6.40 6.26 5.47
CA ASP A 39 4.97 6.54 5.32
C ASP A 39 4.39 5.87 4.06
N LYS A 40 5.10 5.96 2.93
CA LYS A 40 4.72 5.30 1.68
C LYS A 40 4.64 3.78 1.86
N GLU A 41 5.65 3.17 2.46
CA GLU A 41 5.69 1.72 2.69
C GLU A 41 4.55 1.26 3.60
N VAL A 42 4.31 1.95 4.72
CA VAL A 42 3.24 1.62 5.66
C VAL A 42 1.86 1.65 4.99
N GLU A 43 1.61 2.65 4.13
CA GLU A 43 0.36 2.71 3.36
C GLU A 43 0.21 1.56 2.37
N ILE A 44 1.29 1.22 1.65
CA ILE A 44 1.31 0.12 0.70
C ILE A 44 1.09 -1.20 1.43
N ARG A 45 1.84 -1.45 2.51
CA ARG A 45 1.73 -2.65 3.35
C ARG A 45 0.30 -2.83 3.87
N LYS A 46 -0.35 -1.76 4.34
CA LYS A 46 -1.78 -1.79 4.74
C LYS A 46 -2.72 -2.21 3.60
N LYS A 47 -2.44 -1.83 2.35
CA LYS A 47 -3.25 -2.22 1.18
C LYS A 47 -2.99 -3.67 0.80
N VAL A 48 -1.74 -4.09 0.77
CA VAL A 48 -1.34 -5.46 0.41
C VAL A 48 -1.90 -6.45 1.43
N LEU A 49 -1.74 -6.21 2.74
CA LEU A 49 -2.24 -7.10 3.80
C LEU A 49 -3.77 -7.21 3.85
N LYS A 50 -4.52 -6.26 3.28
CA LYS A 50 -5.99 -6.39 3.13
C LYS A 50 -6.40 -7.43 2.09
N ILE A 51 -5.51 -7.76 1.16
CA ILE A 51 -5.69 -8.74 0.09
C ILE A 51 -4.96 -10.03 0.48
N TYR A 52 -3.72 -9.94 0.94
CA TYR A 52 -2.90 -11.06 1.41
C TYR A 52 -3.14 -11.32 2.89
N ASN A 53 -4.37 -11.73 3.22
CA ASN A 53 -4.83 -11.89 4.61
C ASN A 53 -4.92 -13.37 5.06
N LYS A 54 -4.13 -14.27 4.47
CA LYS A 54 -3.99 -15.65 4.94
C LYS A 54 -3.16 -15.68 6.23
N ARG A 55 -3.55 -16.53 7.17
CA ARG A 55 -2.85 -16.72 8.46
C ARG A 55 -2.08 -18.02 8.43
N GLU A 56 -1.18 -18.24 9.39
CA GLU A 56 -0.42 -19.50 9.52
C GLU A 56 -1.34 -20.74 9.52
N GLU A 57 -2.53 -20.64 10.15
CA GLU A 57 -3.56 -21.69 10.15
C GLU A 57 -4.13 -22.07 8.77
N ASP A 58 -3.96 -21.21 7.77
CA ASP A 58 -4.42 -21.47 6.39
C ASP A 58 -3.36 -22.23 5.57
N PHE A 59 -2.18 -22.53 6.15
CA PHE A 59 -1.09 -23.23 5.47
C PHE A 59 -0.80 -24.61 6.10
N PRO A 60 -0.36 -25.59 5.29
CA PRO A 60 -0.03 -26.92 5.79
C PRO A 60 1.32 -26.99 6.51
N SER A 61 2.20 -25.99 6.31
CA SER A 61 3.50 -25.94 6.95
C SER A 61 3.96 -24.50 7.23
N LEU A 62 4.79 -24.34 8.27
CA LEU A 62 5.43 -23.07 8.60
C LEU A 62 6.31 -22.54 7.46
N ARG A 63 6.91 -23.43 6.67
CA ARG A 63 7.74 -23.05 5.53
C ARG A 63 6.90 -22.34 4.46
N GLU A 64 5.76 -22.91 4.08
CA GLU A 64 4.87 -22.28 3.10
C GLU A 64 4.31 -20.95 3.59
N TYR A 65 4.02 -20.83 4.89
CA TYR A 65 3.62 -19.56 5.48
C TYR A 65 4.74 -18.52 5.41
N ASN A 66 5.98 -18.89 5.71
CA ASN A 66 7.12 -17.98 5.61
C ASN A 66 7.41 -17.58 4.16
N ASP A 67 7.33 -18.53 3.21
CA ASP A 67 7.49 -18.25 1.79
C ASP A 67 6.39 -17.28 1.29
N PHE A 68 5.16 -17.41 1.81
CA PHE A 68 4.07 -16.46 1.55
C PHE A 68 4.34 -15.07 2.14
N LEU A 69 4.88 -14.98 3.36
CA LEU A 69 5.26 -13.70 3.95
C LEU A 69 6.36 -13.01 3.15
N GLU A 70 7.34 -13.77 2.64
CA GLU A 70 8.39 -13.25 1.77
C GLU A 70 7.81 -12.72 0.45
N GLU A 71 6.85 -13.42 -0.17
CA GLU A 71 6.15 -12.93 -1.37
C GLU A 71 5.42 -11.59 -1.09
N VAL A 72 4.81 -11.46 0.09
CA VAL A 72 4.17 -10.20 0.51
C VAL A 72 5.19 -9.07 0.63
N GLU A 73 6.36 -9.32 1.21
CA GLU A 73 7.44 -8.33 1.31
C GLU A 73 7.99 -7.95 -0.06
N GLU A 74 8.15 -8.90 -0.98
CA GLU A 74 8.58 -8.62 -2.37
C GLU A 74 7.59 -7.65 -3.06
N ILE A 75 6.28 -7.90 -2.91
CA ILE A 75 5.24 -7.02 -3.46
C ILE A 75 5.30 -5.62 -2.83
N VAL A 76 5.44 -5.53 -1.51
CA VAL A 76 5.55 -4.26 -0.80
C VAL A 76 6.80 -3.49 -1.23
N PHE A 77 7.94 -4.17 -1.37
CA PHE A 77 9.20 -3.59 -1.82
C PHE A 77 9.09 -3.05 -3.25
N ASN A 78 8.53 -3.84 -4.17
CA ASN A 78 8.34 -3.46 -5.58
C ASN A 78 7.45 -2.22 -5.71
N LEU A 79 6.32 -2.18 -4.99
CA LEU A 79 5.42 -1.02 -5.00
C LEU A 79 6.03 0.21 -4.31
N THR A 80 6.82 0.03 -3.27
CA THR A 80 7.49 1.13 -2.54
C THR A 80 8.59 1.76 -3.40
N ASN A 81 9.38 0.95 -4.10
CA ASN A 81 10.52 1.41 -4.91
C ASN A 81 10.19 1.65 -6.39
N ASN A 82 8.93 1.47 -6.79
CA ASN A 82 8.47 1.57 -8.18
C ASN A 82 9.20 0.59 -9.13
N VAL A 83 9.59 -0.58 -8.62
CA VAL A 83 10.18 -1.66 -9.41
C VAL A 83 9.07 -2.58 -9.89
N ASP A 84 9.11 -2.93 -11.18
CA ASP A 84 8.22 -3.91 -11.80
C ASP A 84 6.71 -3.75 -11.45
N LEU A 85 6.23 -2.49 -11.51
CA LEU A 85 4.89 -2.12 -11.04
C LEU A 85 3.77 -2.85 -11.78
N ASP A 86 3.89 -3.04 -13.09
CA ASP A 86 2.83 -3.64 -13.90
C ASP A 86 2.67 -5.12 -13.60
N ASN A 87 3.77 -5.87 -13.51
CA ASN A 87 3.71 -7.28 -13.14
C ASN A 87 3.24 -7.45 -11.69
N THR A 88 3.72 -6.62 -10.77
CA THR A 88 3.30 -6.66 -9.35
C THR A 88 1.79 -6.41 -9.22
N LYS A 89 1.27 -5.37 -9.89
CA LYS A 89 -0.18 -5.10 -9.89
C LYS A 89 -0.98 -6.24 -10.53
N LYS A 90 -0.51 -6.78 -11.65
CA LYS A 90 -1.16 -7.90 -12.34
C LYS A 90 -1.21 -9.15 -11.46
N LYS A 91 -0.11 -9.49 -10.76
CA LYS A 91 -0.07 -10.57 -9.77
C LYS A 91 -1.11 -10.35 -8.67
N MET A 92 -1.16 -9.14 -8.10
CA MET A 92 -2.15 -8.81 -7.07
C MET A 92 -3.59 -8.92 -7.56
N GLU A 93 -3.90 -8.48 -8.78
CA GLU A 93 -5.24 -8.58 -9.37
C GLU A 93 -5.66 -10.04 -9.60
N ILE A 94 -4.74 -10.87 -10.10
CA ILE A 94 -4.98 -12.31 -10.29
C ILE A 94 -5.23 -12.96 -8.93
N TYR A 95 -4.35 -12.74 -7.96
CA TYR A 95 -4.49 -13.27 -6.61
C TYR A 95 -5.82 -12.87 -5.98
N GLN A 96 -6.22 -11.60 -6.10
CA GLN A 96 -7.48 -11.09 -5.56
C GLN A 96 -8.70 -11.75 -6.21
N LYS A 97 -8.66 -12.04 -7.52
CA LYS A 97 -9.74 -12.74 -8.22
C LYS A 97 -9.83 -14.21 -7.79
N GLU A 98 -8.70 -14.90 -7.72
CA GLU A 98 -8.64 -16.33 -7.38
C GLU A 98 -8.95 -16.60 -5.91
N ASN A 99 -8.55 -15.71 -5.00
CA ASN A 99 -8.69 -15.89 -3.56
C ASN A 99 -9.85 -15.08 -2.97
N LYS A 100 -10.76 -14.56 -3.80
CA LYS A 100 -11.83 -13.63 -3.39
C LYS A 100 -12.62 -14.12 -2.16
N ASP A 101 -13.01 -15.40 -2.16
CA ASP A 101 -13.81 -15.99 -1.10
C ASP A 101 -13.01 -16.18 0.21
N VAL A 102 -11.74 -16.60 0.09
CA VAL A 102 -10.81 -16.73 1.22
C VAL A 102 -10.57 -15.35 1.86
N ILE A 103 -10.32 -14.34 1.03
CA ILE A 103 -10.10 -12.97 1.48
C ILE A 103 -11.31 -12.46 2.24
N GLN A 104 -12.52 -12.68 1.71
CA GLN A 104 -13.75 -12.25 2.34
C GLN A 104 -14.00 -12.97 3.67
N LYS A 105 -13.74 -14.28 3.72
CA LYS A 105 -13.84 -15.08 4.96
C LYS A 105 -12.87 -14.57 6.03
N ASN A 106 -11.62 -14.30 5.67
CA ASN A 106 -10.60 -13.85 6.61
C ASN A 106 -10.82 -12.40 7.09
N LYS A 107 -11.54 -11.57 6.31
CA LYS A 107 -12.01 -10.25 6.78
C LYS A 107 -13.06 -10.32 7.88
N LEU A 108 -13.86 -11.39 7.95
CA LEU A 108 -14.91 -11.58 8.96
C LEU A 108 -14.37 -12.22 10.26
N LYS A 109 -13.18 -12.84 10.21
CA LYS A 109 -12.46 -13.40 11.37
C LYS A 109 -11.69 -12.32 12.18
N LEU A 110 -11.98 -11.04 11.96
CA LEU A 110 -11.34 -9.90 12.61
C LEU A 110 -12.16 -9.43 13.80
#